data_AF-A0A336LGU8-F1
#
_entry.id   AF-A0A336LGU8-F1
#
_cell.length_a   1.000
_cell.length_b   1.000
_cell.length_c   1.000
_cell.angle_alpha   90.00
_cell.angle_beta   90.00
_cell.angle_gamma   90.00
#
_symmetry.space_group_name_H-M   'P 1'
#
loop_
_entity.id
_entity.type
_entity.pdbx_description
1 polymer ?
#
loop_
_entity_poly.entity_id
_entity_poly.type
_entity_poly.pdbx_seq_one_letter_code
_entity_poly.pdbx_strand_id
1 'polypeptide(L)'
;MQNNHRFTRIVGKHNYFLNFLCVSILITLIILCGSLIVSPFIIKLITHNPFELPLPIYSIGIDFQSTTALVVNFVFQISTTVMVICVYAVIQCLVVLFIGSVTMQLEMLRINVRDFEQLILMRRNPNLIQIKLKKIIFEHNKILEFANDVENLFMYQHLLDLTSFSIAIVVCSFYAFIAKWYQGNINCMAVILVAFLNTALGELATIQNEKLNFEIYNNSWYLLDTKFQKMYMIFLQKSQKKHLFSCGGLRPFTIDIFASFCKSIYSYFIIVNDLARKYSM
;
A
#
# COMPACT_ATOMS: atom_id res chain seq x y z
N MET A 1 -11.96 -33.32 -5.45
CA MET A 1 -10.58 -33.28 -4.88
C MET A 1 -9.62 -32.43 -5.72
N GLN A 2 -9.61 -32.53 -7.06
CA GLN A 2 -8.73 -31.71 -7.93
C GLN A 2 -8.92 -30.18 -7.81
N ASN A 3 -10.16 -29.67 -7.73
CA ASN A 3 -10.40 -28.23 -7.54
C ASN A 3 -9.85 -27.71 -6.19
N ASN A 4 -9.98 -28.49 -5.11
CA ASN A 4 -9.44 -28.10 -3.80
C ASN A 4 -7.91 -28.00 -3.82
N HIS A 5 -7.20 -28.91 -4.49
CA HIS A 5 -5.74 -28.82 -4.65
C HIS A 5 -5.30 -27.63 -5.51
N ARG A 6 -6.09 -27.27 -6.54
CA ARG A 6 -5.82 -26.09 -7.37
C ARG A 6 -5.98 -24.80 -6.56
N PHE A 7 -7.05 -24.72 -5.77
CA PHE A 7 -7.31 -23.58 -4.89
C PHE A 7 -6.24 -23.44 -3.80
N THR A 8 -5.85 -24.52 -3.13
CA THR A 8 -4.80 -24.45 -2.08
C THR A 8 -3.44 -24.04 -2.64
N ARG A 9 -3.10 -24.45 -3.86
CA ARG A 9 -1.86 -24.02 -4.53
C ARG A 9 -1.85 -22.52 -4.85
N ILE A 10 -2.98 -21.99 -5.29
CA ILE A 10 -3.11 -20.57 -5.65
C ILE A 10 -3.10 -19.71 -4.39
N VAL A 11 -3.84 -20.11 -3.36
CA VAL A 11 -3.80 -19.48 -2.04
C VAL A 11 -2.37 -19.51 -1.47
N GLY A 12 -1.65 -20.63 -1.60
CA GLY A 12 -0.26 -20.74 -1.15
C GLY A 12 0.70 -19.77 -1.87
N LYS A 13 0.59 -19.65 -3.21
CA LYS A 13 1.41 -18.71 -3.98
C LYS A 13 1.08 -17.26 -3.66
N HIS A 14 -0.20 -16.93 -3.51
CA HIS A 14 -0.65 -15.59 -3.16
C HIS A 14 -0.22 -15.20 -1.74
N ASN A 15 -0.35 -16.11 -0.78
CA ASN A 15 0.12 -15.90 0.59
C ASN A 15 1.64 -15.72 0.66
N TYR A 16 2.41 -16.47 -0.13
CA TYR A 16 3.86 -16.26 -0.22
C TYR A 16 4.20 -14.86 -0.73
N PHE A 17 3.49 -14.39 -1.76
CA PHE A 17 3.67 -13.05 -2.31
C PHE A 17 3.28 -11.95 -1.31
N LEU A 18 2.14 -12.08 -0.63
CA LEU A 18 1.72 -11.13 0.41
C LEU A 18 2.67 -11.12 1.60
N ASN A 19 3.16 -12.29 2.03
CA ASN A 19 4.16 -12.38 3.08
C ASN A 19 5.48 -11.73 2.66
N PHE A 20 5.91 -11.92 1.42
CA PHE A 20 7.08 -11.24 0.88
C PHE A 20 6.92 -9.71 0.91
N LEU A 21 5.76 -9.18 0.52
CA LEU A 21 5.46 -7.74 0.61
C LEU A 21 5.41 -7.23 2.06
N CYS A 22 4.78 -7.99 2.96
CA CYS A 22 4.72 -7.63 4.37
C CYS A 22 6.13 -7.59 4.99
N VAL A 23 6.95 -8.61 4.73
CA VAL A 23 8.33 -8.69 5.20
C VAL A 23 9.18 -7.57 4.59
N SER A 24 9.01 -7.23 3.30
CA SER A 24 9.77 -6.13 2.69
C SER A 24 9.42 -4.78 3.32
N ILE A 25 8.14 -4.51 3.59
CA ILE A 25 7.70 -3.30 4.30
C ILE A 25 8.32 -3.28 5.72
N LEU A 26 8.24 -4.38 6.46
CA LEU A 26 8.83 -4.47 7.81
C LEU A 26 10.33 -4.22 7.81
N ILE A 27 11.06 -4.82 6.86
CA ILE A 27 12.52 -4.59 6.72
C ILE A 27 12.80 -3.11 6.44
N THR A 28 12.04 -2.46 5.55
CA THR A 28 12.24 -1.03 5.28
C THR A 28 11.98 -0.15 6.51
N LEU A 29 10.97 -0.48 7.32
CA LEU A 29 10.68 0.23 8.58
C LEU A 29 11.76 0.00 9.65
N ILE A 30 12.31 -1.21 9.72
CA ILE A 30 13.43 -1.52 10.62
C ILE A 30 14.69 -0.76 10.18
N ILE A 31 14.96 -0.65 8.87
CA ILE A 31 16.07 0.15 8.35
C ILE A 31 15.90 1.62 8.71
N LEU A 32 14.68 2.18 8.56
CA LEU A 32 14.38 3.55 8.97
C LEU A 32 14.67 3.76 10.46
N CYS A 33 14.18 2.86 11.32
CA CYS A 33 14.42 2.90 12.77
C CYS A 33 15.91 2.83 13.11
N GLY A 34 16.61 1.84 12.55
CA GLY A 34 18.04 1.63 12.78
C GLY A 34 18.87 2.82 12.33
N SER A 35 18.51 3.42 11.20
CA SER A 35 19.23 4.58 10.68
C SER A 35 19.12 5.82 11.59
N LEU A 36 17.97 6.04 12.23
CA LEU A 36 17.79 7.10 13.24
C LEU A 36 18.57 6.86 14.54
N ILE A 37 18.72 5.59 14.95
CA ILE A 37 19.47 5.22 16.16
C ILE A 37 20.98 5.33 15.92
N VAL A 38 21.45 4.94 14.73
CA VAL A 38 22.88 4.84 14.40
C VAL A 38 23.47 6.17 13.93
N SER A 39 22.67 7.06 13.34
CA SER A 39 23.16 8.34 12.80
C SER A 39 23.97 9.22 13.76
N PRO A 40 23.59 9.43 15.04
CA PRO A 40 24.38 10.30 15.93
C PRO A 40 25.71 9.67 16.32
N PHE A 41 25.81 8.34 16.34
CA PHE A 41 27.09 7.64 16.56
C PHE A 41 28.01 7.76 15.35
N ILE A 42 27.46 7.64 14.13
CA ILE A 42 28.23 7.82 12.89
C ILE A 42 28.76 9.26 12.79
N ILE A 43 27.92 10.27 13.07
CA ILE A 43 28.32 11.68 13.03
C ILE A 43 29.42 11.95 14.07
N LYS A 44 29.27 11.45 15.30
CA LYS A 44 30.32 11.55 16.33
C LYS A 44 31.65 10.94 15.88
N LEU A 45 31.60 9.81 15.15
CA LEU A 45 32.79 9.09 14.69
C LEU A 45 33.48 9.80 13.52
N ILE A 46 32.71 10.42 12.62
CA ILE A 46 33.23 11.09 11.41
C ILE A 46 33.69 12.53 11.70
N THR A 47 32.95 13.29 12.51
CA THR A 47 33.18 14.73 12.66
C THR A 47 33.95 15.11 13.92
N HIS A 48 34.23 14.14 14.82
CA HIS A 48 34.84 14.36 16.15
C HIS A 48 34.15 15.45 17.02
N ASN A 49 32.96 15.89 16.61
CA ASN A 49 32.16 16.93 17.24
C ASN A 49 31.35 16.38 18.43
N PRO A 50 30.81 17.25 19.31
CA PRO A 50 29.91 16.82 20.39
C PRO A 50 28.69 16.06 19.84
N PHE A 51 28.10 15.22 20.69
CA PHE A 51 26.97 14.36 20.34
C PHE A 51 25.78 15.21 19.86
N GLU A 52 25.37 15.05 18.61
CA GLU A 52 24.19 15.72 18.04
C GLU A 52 22.96 14.81 18.12
N LEU A 53 21.77 15.40 18.25
CA LEU A 53 20.53 14.63 18.28
C LEU A 53 20.18 14.06 16.90
N PRO A 54 19.61 12.85 16.82
CA PRO A 54 19.24 12.21 15.56
C PRO A 54 18.12 12.95 14.83
N LEU A 55 17.21 13.61 15.56
CA LEU A 55 16.24 14.55 15.01
C LEU A 55 16.49 15.93 15.63
N PRO A 56 16.43 17.02 14.85
CA PRO A 56 16.59 18.39 15.35
C PRO A 56 15.32 18.87 16.08
N ILE A 57 14.80 18.04 16.99
CA ILE A 57 13.63 18.32 17.82
C ILE A 57 14.13 18.50 19.26
N TYR A 58 13.97 19.71 19.75
CA TYR A 58 14.37 20.10 21.09
C TYR A 58 13.15 20.06 22.02
N SER A 59 13.23 19.28 23.11
CA SER A 59 12.18 19.22 24.13
C SER A 59 12.05 20.58 24.83
N ILE A 60 10.82 21.08 25.00
CA ILE A 60 10.57 22.29 25.77
C ILE A 60 11.00 22.09 27.24
N GLY A 61 11.82 22.99 27.79
CA GLY A 61 12.13 23.03 29.23
C GLY A 61 13.40 22.30 29.72
N ILE A 62 14.29 21.85 28.83
CA ILE A 62 15.58 21.22 29.22
C ILE A 62 16.75 22.08 28.73
N ASP A 63 17.69 22.42 29.64
CA ASP A 63 18.88 23.23 29.33
C ASP A 63 19.81 22.56 28.31
N PHE A 64 20.09 23.27 27.21
CA PHE A 64 20.83 22.79 26.04
C PHE A 64 22.33 22.57 26.25
N GLN A 65 22.90 23.15 27.30
CA GLN A 65 24.34 23.11 27.55
C GLN A 65 24.79 21.91 28.38
N SER A 66 23.86 21.21 29.05
CA SER A 66 24.20 20.05 29.87
C SER A 66 24.25 18.76 29.04
N THR A 67 25.31 17.97 29.21
CA THR A 67 25.43 16.65 28.58
C THR A 67 24.36 15.66 29.06
N THR A 68 23.86 15.83 30.29
CA THR A 68 22.80 14.97 30.85
C THR A 68 21.45 15.20 30.17
N ALA A 69 21.12 16.46 29.89
CA ALA A 69 19.92 16.88 29.16
C ALA A 69 19.85 16.26 27.76
N LEU A 70 20.98 16.23 27.06
CA LEU A 70 21.09 15.69 25.71
C LEU A 70 20.84 14.18 25.69
N VAL A 71 21.43 13.43 26.63
CA VAL A 71 21.22 11.99 26.76
C VAL A 71 19.76 11.65 27.08
N VAL A 72 19.12 12.41 27.97
CA VAL A 72 17.69 12.22 28.29
C VAL A 72 16.82 12.41 27.05
N ASN A 73 17.07 13.48 26.28
CA ASN A 73 16.36 13.72 25.03
C ASN A 73 16.59 12.64 23.98
N PHE A 74 17.82 12.13 23.87
CA PHE A 74 18.14 11.04 22.96
C PHE A 74 17.38 9.74 23.31
N VAL A 75 17.35 9.37 24.59
CA VAL A 75 16.60 8.19 25.06
C VAL A 75 15.10 8.35 24.80
N PHE A 76 14.55 9.54 25.05
CA PHE A 76 13.15 9.84 24.76
C PHE A 76 12.84 9.74 23.26
N GLN A 77 13.70 10.29 22.39
CA GLN A 77 13.54 10.22 20.93
C GLN A 77 13.62 8.77 20.41
N ILE A 78 14.51 7.94 20.94
CA ILE A 78 14.56 6.51 20.56
C ILE A 78 13.30 5.79 21.01
N SER A 79 12.88 5.98 22.26
CA SER A 79 11.69 5.30 22.80
C SER A 79 10.43 5.64 21.99
N THR A 80 10.24 6.93 21.66
CA THR A 80 9.11 7.39 20.87
C THR A 80 9.15 6.92 19.42
N THR A 81 10.32 6.95 18.76
CA THR A 81 10.45 6.47 17.37
C THR A 81 10.19 4.98 17.26
N VAL A 82 10.74 4.16 18.18
CA VAL A 82 10.46 2.72 18.22
C VAL A 82 8.98 2.46 18.42
N MET A 83 8.32 3.16 19.34
CA MET A 83 6.89 3.00 19.58
C MET A 83 6.06 3.33 18.34
N VAL A 84 6.32 4.48 17.70
CA VAL A 84 5.60 4.92 16.49
C VAL A 84 5.78 3.93 15.34
N ILE A 85 7.01 3.45 15.12
CA ILE A 85 7.31 2.51 14.04
C ILE A 85 6.64 1.15 14.29
N CYS A 86 6.63 0.67 15.53
CA CYS A 86 5.93 -0.57 15.89
C CYS A 86 4.41 -0.47 15.65
N VAL A 87 3.77 0.64 16.07
CA VAL A 87 2.34 0.85 15.84
C VAL A 87 2.04 0.94 14.35
N TYR A 88 2.83 1.71 13.61
CA TYR A 88 2.67 1.84 12.16
C TYR A 88 2.87 0.51 11.44
N ALA A 89 3.86 -0.29 11.83
CA ALA A 89 4.10 -1.61 11.27
C ALA A 89 2.88 -2.53 11.42
N VAL A 90 2.23 -2.53 12.60
CA VAL A 90 1.01 -3.33 12.82
C VAL A 90 -0.12 -2.88 11.89
N ILE A 91 -0.34 -1.57 11.75
CA ILE A 91 -1.36 -1.02 10.85
C ILE A 91 -1.08 -1.44 9.41
N GLN A 92 0.16 -1.33 8.95
CA GLN A 92 0.53 -1.71 7.58
C GLN A 92 0.38 -3.22 7.35
N CYS A 93 0.72 -4.06 8.31
CA CYS A 93 0.44 -5.50 8.24
C CYS A 93 -1.06 -5.77 8.06
N LEU A 94 -1.92 -5.07 8.79
CA LEU A 94 -3.37 -5.22 8.65
C LEU A 94 -3.84 -4.79 7.24
N VAL A 95 -3.36 -3.66 6.74
CA VAL A 95 -3.66 -3.18 5.37
C VAL A 95 -3.30 -4.24 4.33
N VAL A 96 -2.08 -4.79 4.39
CA VAL A 96 -1.61 -5.84 3.48
C VAL A 96 -2.51 -7.07 3.56
N LEU A 97 -2.92 -7.49 4.76
CA LEU A 97 -3.79 -8.65 4.96
C LEU A 97 -5.18 -8.42 4.39
N PHE A 98 -5.81 -7.27 4.66
CA PHE A 98 -7.16 -6.97 4.17
C PHE A 98 -7.19 -6.81 2.65
N ILE A 99 -6.35 -5.96 2.07
CA ILE A 99 -6.27 -5.77 0.62
C ILE A 99 -5.84 -7.09 -0.06
N GLY A 100 -4.88 -7.79 0.54
CA GLY A 100 -4.42 -9.11 0.10
C GLY A 100 -5.54 -10.16 0.09
N SER A 101 -6.43 -10.13 1.08
CA SER A 101 -7.57 -11.03 1.14
C SER A 101 -8.62 -10.73 0.06
N VAL A 102 -8.87 -9.44 -0.25
CA VAL A 102 -9.75 -9.04 -1.36
C VAL A 102 -9.18 -9.53 -2.70
N THR A 103 -7.89 -9.28 -2.95
CA THR A 103 -7.22 -9.71 -4.19
C THR A 103 -7.26 -11.24 -4.36
N MET A 104 -7.10 -11.98 -3.28
CA MET A 104 -7.22 -13.45 -3.28
C MET A 104 -8.64 -13.88 -3.65
N GLN A 105 -9.67 -13.27 -3.06
CA GLN A 105 -11.06 -13.62 -3.34
C GLN A 105 -11.46 -13.30 -4.79
N LEU A 106 -10.94 -12.21 -5.37
CA LEU A 106 -11.12 -11.90 -6.79
C LEU A 106 -10.49 -12.96 -7.71
N GLU A 107 -9.27 -13.42 -7.39
CA GLU A 107 -8.62 -14.48 -8.17
C GLU A 107 -9.37 -15.82 -8.07
N MET A 108 -9.89 -16.15 -6.89
CA MET A 108 -10.74 -17.32 -6.67
C MET A 108 -12.02 -17.25 -7.50
N LEU A 109 -12.69 -16.09 -7.49
CA LEU A 109 -13.88 -15.85 -8.31
C LEU A 109 -13.56 -15.97 -9.80
N ARG A 110 -12.41 -15.45 -10.25
CA ARG A 110 -11.96 -15.56 -11.65
C ARG A 110 -11.83 -17.03 -12.10
N ILE A 111 -11.36 -17.92 -11.22
CA ILE A 111 -11.29 -19.36 -11.53
C ILE A 111 -12.70 -19.95 -11.60
N ASN A 112 -13.59 -19.59 -10.67
CA ASN A 112 -14.99 -20.03 -10.69
C ASN A 112 -15.72 -19.59 -11.97
N VAL A 113 -15.40 -18.40 -12.48
CA VAL A 113 -15.93 -17.86 -13.74
C VAL A 113 -15.40 -18.65 -14.94
N ARG A 114 -14.09 -18.99 -14.97
CA ARG A 114 -13.53 -19.86 -16.02
C ARG A 114 -14.10 -21.28 -16.00
N ASP A 115 -14.29 -21.86 -14.82
CA ASP A 115 -14.94 -23.16 -14.68
C ASP A 115 -16.42 -23.09 -15.15
N PHE A 116 -17.07 -21.94 -14.99
CA PHE A 116 -18.43 -21.71 -15.49
C PHE A 116 -18.51 -21.64 -17.01
N GLU A 117 -17.50 -21.06 -17.67
CA GLU A 117 -17.38 -21.09 -19.14
C GLU A 117 -17.43 -22.52 -19.69
N GLN A 118 -16.64 -23.42 -19.09
CA GLN A 118 -16.59 -24.82 -19.49
C GLN A 118 -17.94 -25.53 -19.34
N LEU A 119 -18.73 -25.16 -18.31
CA LEU A 119 -20.06 -25.71 -18.11
C LEU A 119 -21.06 -25.26 -19.19
N ILE A 120 -20.93 -24.03 -19.70
CA ILE A 120 -21.74 -23.53 -20.81
C ILE A 120 -21.40 -24.29 -22.09
N LEU A 121 -20.10 -24.42 -22.40
CA LEU A 121 -19.64 -25.07 -23.63
C LEU A 121 -20.01 -26.56 -23.71
N MET A 122 -20.01 -27.27 -22.57
CA MET A 122 -20.42 -28.66 -22.49
C MET A 122 -21.95 -28.89 -22.55
N ARG A 123 -22.76 -27.82 -22.71
CA ARG A 123 -24.24 -27.85 -22.68
C ARG A 123 -24.81 -28.70 -21.54
N ARG A 124 -24.26 -28.51 -20.34
CA ARG A 124 -24.72 -29.24 -19.15
C ARG A 124 -26.13 -28.78 -18.73
N ASN A 125 -26.81 -29.59 -17.91
CA ASN A 125 -28.18 -29.33 -17.44
C ASN A 125 -28.45 -27.84 -17.10
N PRO A 126 -29.52 -27.21 -17.64
CA PRO A 126 -29.78 -25.78 -17.48
C PRO A 126 -29.97 -25.36 -16.02
N ASN A 127 -30.56 -26.24 -15.20
CA ASN A 127 -30.72 -26.00 -13.76
C ASN A 127 -29.38 -25.86 -13.03
N LEU A 128 -28.35 -26.61 -13.46
CA LEU A 128 -27.02 -26.55 -12.85
C LEU A 128 -26.30 -25.25 -13.23
N ILE A 129 -26.44 -24.81 -14.48
CA ILE A 129 -25.92 -23.53 -14.97
C ILE A 129 -26.55 -22.38 -14.16
N GLN A 130 -27.87 -22.42 -13.94
CA GLN A 130 -28.57 -21.42 -13.14
C GLN A 130 -28.06 -21.34 -11.69
N ILE A 131 -27.93 -22.49 -11.02
CA ILE A 131 -27.44 -22.53 -9.63
C ILE A 131 -26.03 -21.97 -9.55
N LYS A 132 -25.16 -22.34 -10.50
CA LYS A 132 -23.77 -21.88 -10.53
C LYS A 132 -23.67 -20.38 -10.83
N LEU A 133 -24.45 -19.86 -11.77
CA LEU A 133 -24.50 -18.43 -12.08
C LEU A 133 -24.96 -17.61 -10.87
N LYS A 134 -26.05 -18.02 -10.21
CA LYS A 134 -26.53 -17.37 -8.97
C LYS A 134 -25.44 -17.35 -7.89
N LYS A 135 -24.72 -18.46 -7.72
CA LYS A 135 -23.62 -18.56 -6.77
C LYS A 135 -22.47 -17.60 -7.09
N ILE A 136 -22.07 -17.50 -8.36
CA ILE A 136 -21.00 -16.58 -8.81
C ILE A 136 -21.40 -15.12 -8.55
N ILE A 137 -22.63 -14.74 -8.87
CA ILE A 137 -23.11 -13.37 -8.62
C ILE A 137 -23.16 -13.07 -7.12
N PHE A 138 -23.61 -14.03 -6.30
CA PHE A 138 -23.61 -13.89 -4.85
C PHE A 138 -22.19 -13.71 -4.29
N GLU A 139 -21.24 -14.55 -4.72
CA GLU A 139 -19.83 -14.44 -4.33
C GLU A 139 -19.24 -13.09 -4.77
N HIS A 140 -19.51 -12.63 -5.99
CA HIS A 140 -19.04 -11.34 -6.48
C HIS A 140 -19.57 -10.15 -5.65
N ASN A 141 -20.87 -10.12 -5.37
CA ASN A 141 -21.46 -9.05 -4.56
C ASN A 141 -20.86 -9.04 -3.15
N LYS A 142 -20.66 -10.21 -2.54
CA LYS A 142 -20.04 -10.33 -1.22
C LYS A 142 -18.60 -9.81 -1.21
N ILE A 143 -17.83 -10.08 -2.27
CA ILE A 143 -16.45 -9.57 -2.41
C ILE A 143 -16.46 -8.04 -2.56
N LEU A 144 -17.39 -7.49 -3.34
CA LEU A 144 -17.51 -6.04 -3.51
C LEU A 144 -17.94 -5.34 -2.20
N GLU A 145 -18.86 -5.93 -1.45
CA GLU A 145 -19.27 -5.44 -0.13
C GLU A 145 -18.07 -5.42 0.83
N PHE A 146 -17.34 -6.54 0.92
CA PHE A 146 -16.14 -6.63 1.73
C PHE A 146 -15.03 -5.66 1.29
N ALA A 147 -14.83 -5.47 -0.02
CA ALA A 147 -13.88 -4.49 -0.54
C ALA A 147 -14.27 -3.06 -0.16
N ASN A 148 -15.57 -2.73 -0.21
CA ASN A 148 -16.10 -1.43 0.19
C ASN A 148 -15.95 -1.19 1.70
N ASP A 149 -16.14 -2.22 2.53
CA ASP A 149 -15.89 -2.12 3.98
C ASP A 149 -14.41 -1.88 4.27
N VAL A 150 -13.52 -2.60 3.60
CA VAL A 150 -12.06 -2.39 3.69
C VAL A 150 -11.67 -0.99 3.21
N GLU A 151 -12.26 -0.52 2.10
CA GLU A 151 -12.07 0.84 1.61
C GLU A 151 -12.47 1.87 2.68
N ASN A 152 -13.68 1.76 3.25
CA ASN A 152 -14.15 2.70 4.29
C ASN A 152 -13.27 2.69 5.54
N LEU A 153 -12.70 1.54 5.92
CA LEU A 153 -11.80 1.43 7.07
C LEU A 153 -10.45 2.12 6.83
N PHE A 154 -9.88 2.02 5.63
CA PHE A 154 -8.51 2.49 5.34
C PHE A 154 -8.43 3.74 4.47
N MET A 155 -9.54 4.24 3.93
CA MET A 155 -9.58 5.39 3.02
C MET A 155 -8.93 6.64 3.63
N TYR A 156 -9.21 6.93 4.91
CA TYR A 156 -8.59 8.06 5.63
C TYR A 156 -7.13 7.78 5.97
N GLN A 157 -6.80 6.53 6.33
CA GLN A 157 -5.42 6.13 6.62
C GLN A 157 -4.53 6.33 5.38
N HIS A 158 -4.95 5.86 4.21
CA HIS A 158 -4.19 6.01 2.97
C HIS A 158 -4.01 7.48 2.56
N LEU A 159 -5.00 8.33 2.83
CA LEU A 159 -4.87 9.77 2.60
C LEU A 159 -3.82 10.36 3.54
N LEU A 160 -3.89 10.05 4.84
CA LEU A 160 -2.93 10.52 5.84
C LEU A 160 -1.52 10.05 5.54
N ASP A 161 -1.33 8.79 5.10
CA ASP A 161 -0.03 8.25 4.71
C ASP A 161 0.55 9.06 3.54
N LEU A 162 -0.24 9.30 2.49
CA LEU A 162 0.22 10.05 1.31
C LEU A 162 0.61 11.50 1.66
N THR A 163 -0.22 12.19 2.46
CA THR A 163 0.08 13.57 2.89
C THR A 163 1.27 13.62 3.83
N SER A 164 1.36 12.70 4.80
CA SER A 164 2.45 12.70 5.78
C SER A 164 3.78 12.35 5.12
N PHE A 165 3.80 11.39 4.19
CA PHE A 165 5.01 11.05 3.43
C PHE A 165 5.49 12.19 2.54
N SER A 166 4.59 12.94 1.91
CA SER A 166 5.00 14.10 1.10
C SER A 166 5.66 15.18 1.95
N ILE A 167 5.06 15.51 3.10
CA ILE A 167 5.63 16.47 4.04
C ILE A 167 6.98 15.97 4.56
N ALA A 168 7.06 14.70 4.97
CA ALA A 168 8.28 14.09 5.51
C ALA A 168 9.44 14.17 4.51
N ILE A 169 9.22 13.86 3.23
CA ILE A 169 10.27 13.90 2.21
C ILE A 169 10.72 15.34 1.94
N VAL A 170 9.79 16.30 1.86
CA VAL A 170 10.13 17.72 1.65
C VAL A 170 10.96 18.26 2.82
N VAL A 171 10.54 17.98 4.06
CA VAL A 171 11.28 18.41 5.26
C VAL A 171 12.65 17.72 5.32
N CYS A 172 12.73 16.41 5.13
CA CYS A 172 13.99 15.67 5.19
C CYS A 172 14.97 16.13 4.11
N SER A 173 14.49 16.39 2.89
CA SER A 173 15.35 16.89 1.79
C SER A 173 15.84 18.33 2.03
N PHE A 174 15.00 19.20 2.61
CA PHE A 174 15.40 20.55 3.02
C PHE A 174 16.52 20.53 4.07
N TYR A 175 16.36 19.74 5.13
CA TYR A 175 17.39 19.59 6.16
C TYR A 175 18.65 18.91 5.64
N ALA A 176 18.53 17.92 4.74
CA ALA A 176 19.67 17.30 4.10
C ALA A 176 20.52 18.31 3.30
N PHE A 177 19.87 19.27 2.64
CA PHE A 177 20.54 20.29 1.85
C PHE A 177 21.21 21.37 2.70
N ILE A 178 20.48 21.96 3.67
CA ILE A 178 20.97 23.11 4.45
C ILE A 178 21.94 22.65 5.55
N ALA A 179 21.55 21.65 6.33
CA ALA A 179 22.32 21.20 7.50
C ALA A 179 23.35 20.11 7.16
N LYS A 180 23.52 19.76 5.87
CA LYS A 180 24.33 18.61 5.41
C LYS A 180 23.99 17.32 6.16
N TRP A 181 22.73 17.17 6.55
CA TRP A 181 22.26 16.04 7.34
C TRP A 181 22.13 14.80 6.44
N TYR A 182 23.22 14.04 6.32
CA TYR A 182 23.31 12.87 5.43
C TYR A 182 22.22 11.82 5.71
N GLN A 183 21.81 11.69 6.97
CA GLN A 183 20.74 10.80 7.42
C GLN A 183 19.38 11.14 6.78
N GLY A 184 19.12 12.41 6.49
CA GLY A 184 17.90 12.85 5.81
C GLY A 184 17.69 12.17 4.45
N ASN A 185 18.77 11.89 3.71
CA ASN A 185 18.70 11.24 2.40
C ASN A 185 18.27 9.77 2.51
N ILE A 186 18.80 9.04 3.51
CA ILE A 186 18.44 7.64 3.77
C ILE A 186 16.96 7.55 4.16
N ASN A 187 16.51 8.45 5.03
CA ASN A 187 15.11 8.54 5.43
C ASN A 187 14.18 8.85 4.25
N CYS A 188 14.55 9.80 3.37
CA CYS A 188 13.79 10.09 2.16
C CYS A 188 13.63 8.84 1.27
N MET A 189 14.73 8.12 1.03
CA MET A 189 14.70 6.90 0.22
C MET A 189 13.79 5.83 0.84
N ALA A 190 13.89 5.61 2.15
CA ALA A 190 13.06 4.64 2.86
C ALA A 190 11.56 4.99 2.76
N VAL A 191 11.19 6.27 2.95
CA VAL A 191 9.79 6.72 2.84
C VAL A 191 9.26 6.56 1.41
N ILE A 192 10.06 6.87 0.39
CA ILE A 192 9.69 6.66 -1.02
C ILE A 192 9.43 5.18 -1.31
N LEU A 193 10.30 4.29 -0.80
CA LEU A 193 10.13 2.84 -0.96
C LEU A 193 8.86 2.33 -0.28
N VAL A 194 8.57 2.77 0.94
CA VAL A 194 7.32 2.41 1.64
C VAL A 194 6.09 2.91 0.87
N ALA A 195 6.11 4.15 0.38
CA ALA A 195 5.03 4.71 -0.43
C ALA A 195 4.81 3.93 -1.74
N PHE A 196 5.90 3.50 -2.40
CA PHE A 196 5.84 2.67 -3.59
C PHE A 196 5.22 1.29 -3.30
N LEU A 197 5.68 0.60 -2.25
CA LEU A 197 5.15 -0.72 -1.87
C LEU A 197 3.65 -0.64 -1.54
N ASN A 198 3.23 0.40 -0.82
CA ASN A 198 1.84 0.62 -0.46
C ASN A 198 0.96 0.87 -1.70
N THR A 199 1.38 1.74 -2.62
CA THR A 199 0.63 2.00 -3.85
C THR A 199 0.63 0.81 -4.83
N ALA A 200 1.69 -0.01 -4.83
CA ALA A 200 1.74 -1.25 -5.60
C ALA A 200 0.73 -2.30 -5.11
N LEU A 201 0.42 -2.33 -3.81
CA LEU A 201 -0.65 -3.20 -3.27
C LEU A 201 -2.03 -2.80 -3.80
N GLY A 202 -2.33 -1.50 -3.84
CA GLY A 202 -3.57 -0.99 -4.42
C GLY A 202 -3.68 -1.28 -5.92
N GLU A 203 -2.57 -1.16 -6.65
CA GLU A 203 -2.48 -1.52 -8.05
C GLU A 203 -2.76 -3.01 -8.30
N LEU A 204 -2.18 -3.90 -7.48
CA LEU A 204 -2.42 -5.33 -7.57
C LEU A 204 -3.92 -5.67 -7.51
N ALA A 205 -4.65 -5.00 -6.62
CA ALA A 205 -6.09 -5.19 -6.50
C ALA A 205 -6.85 -4.75 -7.75
N THR A 206 -6.46 -3.60 -8.31
CA THR A 206 -7.02 -3.09 -9.57
C THR A 206 -6.77 -4.07 -10.72
N ILE A 207 -5.52 -4.55 -10.87
CA ILE A 207 -5.15 -5.53 -11.90
C ILE A 207 -5.96 -6.83 -11.77
N GLN A 208 -6.17 -7.34 -10.55
CA GLN A 208 -6.94 -8.57 -10.36
C GLN A 208 -8.42 -8.39 -10.67
N ASN A 209 -8.97 -7.22 -10.37
CA ASN A 209 -10.34 -6.87 -10.74
C ASN A 209 -10.50 -6.75 -12.26
N GLU A 210 -9.53 -6.14 -12.96
CA GLU A 210 -9.54 -6.06 -14.43
C GLU A 210 -9.43 -7.45 -15.09
N LYS A 211 -8.57 -8.33 -14.56
CA LYS A 211 -8.48 -9.72 -15.02
C LYS A 211 -9.79 -10.48 -14.82
N LEU A 212 -10.47 -10.28 -13.70
CA LEU A 212 -11.79 -10.85 -13.47
C LEU A 212 -12.79 -10.32 -14.51
N ASN A 213 -12.82 -9.01 -14.76
CA ASN A 213 -13.71 -8.38 -15.72
C ASN A 213 -13.52 -8.88 -17.14
N PHE A 214 -12.27 -9.06 -17.56
CA PHE A 214 -11.95 -9.63 -18.85
C PHE A 214 -12.48 -11.06 -19.02
N GLU A 215 -12.37 -11.88 -17.98
CA GLU A 215 -12.86 -13.27 -18.01
C GLU A 215 -14.39 -13.33 -17.96
N ILE A 216 -15.05 -12.43 -17.22
CA ILE A 216 -16.51 -12.26 -17.26
C ILE A 216 -16.93 -11.88 -18.70
N TYR A 217 -16.26 -10.90 -19.32
CA TYR A 217 -16.59 -10.47 -20.68
C TYR A 217 -16.45 -11.58 -21.72
N ASN A 218 -15.39 -12.38 -21.65
CA ASN A 218 -15.10 -13.42 -22.64
C ASN A 218 -15.96 -14.68 -22.54
N ASN A 219 -16.79 -14.82 -21.51
CA ASN A 219 -17.67 -15.98 -21.40
C ASN A 219 -18.66 -16.04 -22.56
N SER A 220 -19.05 -17.26 -22.93
CA SER A 220 -20.10 -17.52 -23.94
C SER A 220 -21.52 -17.27 -23.40
N TRP A 221 -21.77 -16.10 -22.78
CA TRP A 221 -23.05 -15.76 -22.15
C TRP A 221 -24.22 -15.66 -23.13
N TYR A 222 -23.95 -15.45 -24.42
CA TYR A 222 -24.93 -15.46 -25.50
C TYR A 222 -25.51 -16.85 -25.83
N LEU A 223 -24.90 -17.92 -25.32
CA LEU A 223 -25.42 -19.30 -25.45
C LEU A 223 -26.41 -19.66 -24.33
N LEU A 224 -26.58 -18.78 -23.33
CA LEU A 224 -27.52 -18.98 -22.23
C LEU A 224 -28.96 -18.71 -22.68
N ASP A 225 -29.92 -19.28 -21.96
CA ASP A 225 -31.33 -18.94 -22.14
C ASP A 225 -31.56 -17.44 -21.86
N THR A 226 -32.54 -16.85 -22.56
CA THR A 226 -32.85 -15.42 -22.59
C THR A 226 -32.98 -14.79 -21.19
N LYS A 227 -33.57 -15.52 -20.25
CA LYS A 227 -33.70 -15.08 -18.85
C LYS A 227 -32.34 -14.95 -18.16
N PHE A 228 -31.43 -15.90 -18.38
CA PHE A 228 -30.09 -15.90 -17.77
C PHE A 228 -29.14 -14.96 -18.48
N GLN A 229 -29.31 -14.77 -19.79
CA GLN A 229 -28.58 -13.77 -20.56
C GLN A 229 -28.77 -12.36 -19.97
N LYS A 230 -30.02 -11.97 -19.65
CA LYS A 230 -30.32 -10.70 -18.99
C LYS A 230 -29.64 -10.57 -17.62
N MET A 231 -29.68 -11.64 -16.82
CA MET A 231 -29.03 -11.67 -15.51
C MET A 231 -27.50 -11.56 -15.62
N TYR A 232 -26.91 -12.20 -16.63
CA TYR A 232 -25.48 -12.12 -16.93
C TYR A 232 -25.06 -10.71 -17.37
N MET A 233 -25.86 -10.04 -18.19
CA MET A 233 -25.59 -8.67 -18.63
C MET A 233 -25.55 -7.69 -17.45
N ILE A 234 -26.45 -7.84 -16.47
CA ILE A 234 -26.43 -7.04 -15.23
C ILE A 234 -25.14 -7.32 -14.44
N PHE A 235 -24.74 -8.59 -14.35
CA PHE A 235 -23.50 -9.00 -13.69
C PHE A 235 -22.27 -8.39 -14.36
N LEU A 236 -22.17 -8.46 -15.69
CA LEU A 236 -21.11 -7.85 -16.49
C LEU A 236 -21.06 -6.33 -16.30
N GLN A 237 -22.21 -5.66 -16.32
CA GLN A 237 -22.27 -4.21 -16.11
C GLN A 237 -21.79 -3.83 -14.70
N LYS A 238 -22.15 -4.61 -13.68
CA LYS A 238 -21.68 -4.37 -12.31
C LYS A 238 -20.19 -4.63 -12.13
N SER A 239 -19.63 -5.63 -12.81
CA SER A 239 -18.23 -6.00 -12.62
C SER A 239 -17.28 -4.93 -13.18
N GLN A 240 -17.69 -4.19 -14.22
CA GLN A 240 -16.90 -3.15 -14.92
C GLN A 240 -16.43 -1.96 -14.05
N LYS A 241 -16.80 -1.87 -12.76
CA LYS A 241 -16.23 -0.88 -11.85
C LYS A 241 -14.72 -1.15 -11.69
N LYS A 242 -13.87 -0.27 -12.25
CA LYS A 242 -12.42 -0.49 -12.38
C LYS A 242 -11.68 -0.50 -11.04
N HIS A 243 -11.96 0.46 -10.17
CA HIS A 243 -11.20 0.66 -8.93
C HIS A 243 -12.01 0.25 -7.70
N LEU A 244 -11.35 -0.50 -6.82
CA LEU A 244 -11.90 -1.00 -5.56
C LEU A 244 -11.45 -0.19 -4.34
N PHE A 245 -10.34 0.55 -4.46
CA PHE A 245 -9.75 1.29 -3.34
C PHE A 245 -9.39 2.70 -3.78
N SER A 246 -9.66 3.67 -2.91
CA SER A 246 -9.37 5.09 -3.11
C SER A 246 -8.66 5.72 -1.92
N CYS A 247 -7.91 6.78 -2.19
CA CYS A 247 -7.37 7.68 -1.16
C CYS A 247 -8.39 8.78 -0.89
N GLY A 248 -9.00 8.78 0.29
CA GLY A 248 -9.97 9.80 0.68
C GLY A 248 -11.18 9.96 -0.25
N GLY A 249 -11.52 8.96 -1.08
CA GLY A 249 -12.62 9.06 -2.05
C GLY A 249 -12.33 9.96 -3.25
N LEU A 250 -11.13 10.54 -3.33
CA LEU A 250 -10.78 11.54 -4.35
C LEU A 250 -10.10 10.88 -5.55
N ARG A 251 -9.16 9.96 -5.30
CA ARG A 251 -8.36 9.32 -6.34
C ARG A 251 -8.15 7.83 -6.06
N PRO A 252 -8.07 6.98 -7.10
CA PRO A 252 -7.88 5.54 -6.92
C PRO A 252 -6.47 5.25 -6.41
N PHE A 253 -6.34 4.37 -5.42
CA PHE A 253 -5.04 4.04 -4.82
C PHE A 253 -4.19 3.18 -5.77
N THR A 254 -3.48 3.83 -6.69
CA THR A 254 -2.73 3.21 -7.80
C THR A 254 -1.31 3.73 -7.91
N ILE A 255 -0.49 3.09 -8.75
CA ILE A 255 0.88 3.56 -9.07
C ILE A 255 0.85 4.94 -9.74
N ASP A 256 -0.24 5.31 -10.41
CA ASP A 256 -0.40 6.65 -11.01
C ASP A 256 -0.39 7.75 -9.95
N ILE A 257 -1.02 7.52 -8.78
CA ILE A 257 -0.93 8.46 -7.65
C ILE A 257 0.51 8.57 -7.19
N PHE A 258 1.25 7.46 -7.08
CA PHE A 258 2.66 7.48 -6.71
C PHE A 258 3.51 8.29 -7.69
N ALA A 259 3.27 8.14 -9.00
CA ALA A 259 3.96 8.94 -10.00
C ALA A 259 3.65 10.45 -9.86
N SER A 260 2.38 10.80 -9.61
CA SER A 260 1.96 12.19 -9.33
C SER A 260 2.61 12.72 -8.04
N PHE A 261 2.74 11.88 -7.02
CA PHE A 261 3.39 12.17 -5.75
C PHE A 261 4.88 12.46 -5.94
N CYS A 262 5.61 11.60 -6.64
CA CYS A 262 7.03 11.79 -6.95
C CYS A 262 7.28 13.08 -7.77
N LYS A 263 6.43 13.37 -8.76
CA LYS A 263 6.50 14.63 -9.52
C LYS A 263 6.32 15.86 -8.63
N SER A 264 5.39 15.79 -7.68
CA SER A 264 5.13 16.89 -6.73
C SER A 264 6.34 17.13 -5.84
N ILE A 265 6.90 16.05 -5.25
CA ILE A 265 8.12 16.12 -4.43
C ILE A 265 9.29 16.71 -5.21
N TYR A 266 9.53 16.25 -6.43
CA TYR A 266 10.60 16.77 -7.27
C TYR A 266 10.43 18.26 -7.57
N SER A 267 9.20 18.71 -7.84
CA SER A 267 8.90 20.12 -8.05
C SER A 267 9.20 20.96 -6.80
N TYR A 268 8.78 20.50 -5.61
CA TYR A 268 9.11 21.16 -4.35
C TYR A 268 10.62 21.19 -4.08
N PHE A 269 11.32 20.09 -4.37
CA PHE A 269 12.77 20.02 -4.21
C PHE A 269 13.49 21.04 -5.09
N ILE A 270 13.08 21.20 -6.35
CA ILE A 270 13.63 22.23 -7.24
C ILE A 270 13.41 23.63 -6.67
N ILE A 271 12.19 23.94 -6.23
CA ILE A 271 11.85 25.26 -5.67
C ILE A 271 12.72 25.54 -4.45
N VAL A 272 12.86 24.57 -3.54
CA VAL A 272 13.70 24.69 -2.35
C VAL A 272 15.16 24.92 -2.72
N ASN A 273 15.69 24.18 -3.70
CA ASN A 273 17.07 24.32 -4.15
C ASN A 273 17.33 25.69 -4.81
N ASP A 274 16.39 26.18 -5.61
CA ASP A 274 16.48 27.50 -6.24
C ASP A 274 16.46 28.62 -5.19
N LEU A 275 15.54 28.55 -4.22
CA LEU A 275 15.51 29.49 -3.09
C LEU A 275 16.81 29.43 -2.28
N ALA A 276 17.29 28.23 -1.94
CA ALA A 276 18.50 28.07 -1.15
C ALA A 276 19.73 28.64 -1.88
N ARG A 277 19.83 28.48 -3.21
CA ARG A 277 20.88 29.13 -4.02
C ARG A 277 20.78 30.65 -3.97
N LYS A 278 19.57 31.19 -4.13
CA LYS A 278 19.32 32.64 -4.13
C LYS A 278 19.71 33.32 -2.81
N TYR A 279 19.55 32.64 -1.67
CA TYR A 279 19.94 33.16 -0.35
C TYR A 279 21.38 32.83 0.06
N SER A 280 22.11 32.04 -0.75
CA SER A 280 23.54 31.75 -0.55
C SER A 280 24.48 32.69 -1.33
N MET A 281 23.95 33.53 -2.21
CA MET A 281 24.63 34.69 -2.81
C MET A 281 24.29 35.96 -2.02
#